data_AF-A0A971BIU7-F1
#
_entry.id   AF-A0A971BIU7-F1
#
_cell.length_a   1.000
_cell.length_b   1.000
_cell.length_c   1.000
_cell.angle_alpha   90.00
_cell.angle_beta   90.00
_cell.angle_gamma   90.00
#
_symmetry.space_group_name_H-M   'P 1'
#
loop_
_entity.id
_entity.type
_entity.pdbx_description
1 polymer ?
#
loop_
_entity_poly.entity_id
_entity_poly.type
_entity_poly.pdbx_seq_one_letter_code
_entity_poly.pdbx_strand_id
1 'polypeptide(L)' 'MNDKLILEVFVDVDFKCVSQLEGDAGGVVIIPFGGTARGEIFSGTVLPGGTDTQTVDLNGVRHMSARYMLEG' A
#
# COMPACT_ATOMS: atom_id res chain seq x y z
N MET A 1 -20.49 5.94 16.94
CA MET A 1 -19.46 6.90 16.48
C MET A 1 -19.97 7.48 15.17
N ASN A 2 -19.85 8.78 14.94
CA ASN A 2 -20.13 9.33 13.61
C ASN A 2 -18.96 8.97 12.69
N ASP A 3 -19.24 8.52 11.47
CA ASP A 3 -18.25 8.16 10.45
C ASP A 3 -17.58 9.41 9.84
N LYS A 4 -16.96 10.24 10.67
CA LYS A 4 -16.20 11.41 10.22
C LYS A 4 -14.90 10.93 9.58
N LEU A 5 -14.70 11.25 8.30
CA LEU A 5 -13.42 11.08 7.62
C LEU A 5 -12.32 11.88 8.34
N ILE A 6 -11.22 11.22 8.67
CA ILE A 6 -10.13 11.81 9.47
C ILE A 6 -8.88 12.05 8.62
N LEU A 7 -8.60 11.14 7.69
CA LEU A 7 -7.41 11.17 6.84
C LEU A 7 -7.67 10.38 5.56
N GLU A 8 -7.26 10.93 4.42
CA GLU A 8 -7.14 10.23 3.15
C GLU A 8 -5.66 10.09 2.78
N VAL A 9 -5.28 8.92 2.24
CA VAL A 9 -3.94 8.66 1.72
C VAL A 9 -4.06 8.37 0.23
N PHE A 10 -3.46 9.23 -0.58
CA PHE A 10 -3.37 9.12 -2.03
C PHE A 10 -2.06 8.42 -2.37
N VAL A 11 -2.14 7.23 -2.95
CA VAL A 11 -0.99 6.37 -3.22
C VAL A 11 -0.58 6.47 -4.69
N ASP A 12 0.70 6.71 -4.93
CA ASP A 12 1.31 6.74 -6.26
C ASP A 12 2.16 5.49 -6.47
N VAL A 13 1.86 4.73 -7.52
CA VAL A 13 2.56 3.47 -7.85
C VAL A 13 3.30 3.63 -9.17
N ASP A 14 4.61 3.36 -9.16
CA ASP A 14 5.35 3.10 -10.39
C ASP A 14 5.29 1.59 -10.68
N PHE A 15 4.43 1.20 -11.62
CA PHE A 15 4.26 -0.20 -12.01
C PHE A 15 5.52 -0.84 -12.60
N LYS A 16 6.52 -0.05 -13.02
CA LYS A 16 7.83 -0.58 -13.45
C LYS A 16 8.67 -1.11 -12.29
N CYS A 17 8.36 -0.70 -11.06
CA CYS A 17 9.05 -1.13 -9.84
C CYS A 17 8.34 -2.31 -9.14
N VAL A 18 7.22 -2.78 -9.67
CA VAL A 18 6.50 -3.93 -9.12
C VAL A 18 7.27 -5.22 -9.41
N SER A 19 7.48 -6.02 -8.37
CA SER A 19 8.06 -7.36 -8.49
C SER A 19 6.99 -8.40 -8.23
N GLN A 20 6.90 -9.39 -9.11
CA GLN A 20 5.92 -10.48 -9.00
C GLN A 20 6.62 -11.83 -9.14
N LEU A 21 6.16 -12.80 -8.34
CA LEU A 21 6.58 -14.18 -8.40
C LEU A 21 5.34 -15.08 -8.28
N GLU A 22 5.17 -15.99 -9.23
CA GLU A 22 4.16 -17.04 -9.18
C GLU A 22 4.84 -18.38 -8.87
N GLY A 23 4.20 -19.21 -8.05
CA GLY A 23 4.66 -20.56 -7.74
C GLY A 23 3.52 -21.50 -7.39
N ASP A 24 3.88 -22.76 -7.12
CA ASP A 24 2.90 -23.84 -6.88
C ASP A 24 2.02 -23.63 -5.63
N ALA A 25 2.41 -22.72 -4.74
CA ALA A 25 1.66 -22.36 -3.53
C ALA A 25 0.87 -21.05 -3.67
N GLY A 26 0.85 -20.44 -4.87
CA GLY A 26 0.23 -19.16 -5.15
C GLY A 26 1.23 -18.07 -5.57
N GLY A 27 0.78 -16.83 -5.53
CA GLY A 27 1.52 -15.67 -6.02
C GLY A 27 1.97 -14.75 -4.90
N VAL A 28 3.09 -14.05 -5.13
CA VAL A 28 3.57 -12.95 -4.28
C VAL A 28 3.82 -11.74 -5.17
N VAL A 29 3.35 -10.58 -4.75
CA VAL A 29 3.64 -9.29 -5.38
C VAL A 29 4.14 -8.30 -4.36
N ILE A 30 5.20 -7.58 -4.70
CA ILE A 30 5.76 -6.48 -3.92
C ILE A 30 5.51 -5.20 -4.71
N ILE A 31 4.76 -4.27 -4.11
CA ILE A 31 4.33 -3.03 -4.73
C ILE A 31 4.95 -1.86 -3.96
N PRO A 32 6.10 -1.33 -4.40
CA PRO A 32 6.62 -0.06 -3.90
C PRO A 32 5.66 1.07 -4.25
N PHE A 33 5.44 1.98 -3.31
CA PHE A 33 4.58 3.14 -3.54
C PHE A 33 5.06 4.38 -2.79
N GLY A 34 4.77 5.53 -3.38
CA GLY A 34 4.83 6.83 -2.73
C GLY A 34 3.42 7.38 -2.51
N GLY A 35 3.31 8.68 -2.25
CA GLY A 35 2.00 9.31 -2.14
C GLY A 35 1.96 10.54 -1.25
N THR A 36 0.74 11.02 -1.03
CA THR A 36 0.42 12.13 -0.14
C THR A 36 -0.71 11.74 0.81
N ALA A 37 -0.82 12.43 1.94
CA ALA A 37 -1.90 12.23 2.90
C ALA A 37 -2.50 13.57 3.30
N ARG A 38 -3.83 13.63 3.43
CA ARG A 38 -4.58 14.85 3.74
C ARG A 38 -5.69 14.58 4.73
N GLY A 39 -5.81 15.44 5.73
CA GLY A 39 -6.85 15.44 6.74
C GLY A 39 -7.00 16.84 7.33
N GLU A 40 -8.03 17.05 8.16
CA GLU A 40 -8.34 18.37 8.74
C GLU A 40 -7.17 18.96 9.55
N ILE A 41 -6.39 18.10 10.21
CA ILE A 41 -5.28 18.49 11.09
C ILE A 41 -3.92 17.93 10.63
N PHE A 42 -3.84 17.31 9.46
CA PHE A 42 -2.62 16.66 8.96
C PHE A 42 -2.51 16.82 7.44
N SER A 43 -1.35 17.22 6.96
CA SER A 43 -1.04 17.26 5.52
C SER A 43 0.41 16.84 5.34
N GLY A 44 0.63 15.74 4.62
CA GLY A 44 1.95 15.13 4.55
C GLY A 44 2.17 14.28 3.31
N THR A 45 3.31 13.59 3.31
CA THR A 45 3.75 12.69 2.25
C THR A 45 4.01 11.29 2.79
N VAL A 46 3.94 10.30 1.90
CA VAL A 46 4.45 8.96 2.19
C VAL A 46 5.98 9.00 2.02
N LEU A 47 6.71 8.66 3.08
CA LEU A 47 8.17 8.61 3.01
C LEU A 47 8.67 7.50 2.07
N PRO A 48 9.87 7.66 1.47
CA PRO A 48 10.47 6.61 0.64
C PRO A 48 10.54 5.26 1.36
N GLY A 49 10.24 4.17 0.63
CA GLY A 49 10.25 2.81 1.16
C GLY A 49 8.85 2.24 1.46
N GLY A 50 7.79 3.02 1.27
CA GLY A 50 6.41 2.51 1.29
C GLY A 50 6.26 1.30 0.37
N THR A 51 5.81 0.18 0.94
CA THR A 51 5.69 -1.09 0.21
C THR A 51 4.47 -1.86 0.68
N ASP A 52 3.67 -2.35 -0.25
CA ASP A 52 2.66 -3.36 0.01
C ASP A 52 3.13 -4.72 -0.51
N THR A 53 3.31 -5.66 0.42
CA THR A 53 3.59 -7.06 0.07
C THR A 53 2.29 -7.81 0.12
N GLN A 54 1.86 -8.32 -1.02
CA GLN A 54 0.63 -9.08 -1.14
C GLN A 54 0.93 -10.53 -1.51
N THR A 55 0.14 -11.45 -0.96
CA THR A 55 0.14 -12.85 -1.34
C THR A 55 -1.24 -13.23 -1.87
N VAL A 56 -1.28 -14.08 -2.88
CA VAL A 56 -2.50 -14.70 -3.41
C VAL A 56 -2.39 -16.18 -3.19
N ASP A 57 -3.30 -16.77 -2.41
CA ASP A 57 -3.32 -18.20 -2.16
C ASP A 57 -3.92 -18.99 -3.33
N LEU A 58 -3.92 -20.33 -3.23
CA LEU A 58 -4.48 -21.21 -4.26
C LEU A 58 -6.00 -21.10 -4.44
N ASN A 59 -6.70 -20.50 -3.48
CA ASN A 59 -8.14 -20.21 -3.58
C ASN A 59 -8.40 -18.83 -4.21
N GLY A 60 -7.35 -18.11 -4.60
CA GLY A 60 -7.42 -16.76 -5.14
C GLY A 60 -7.63 -15.67 -4.07
N VAL A 61 -7.49 -16.00 -2.78
CA VAL A 61 -7.61 -15.03 -1.70
C VAL A 61 -6.35 -14.17 -1.64
N ARG A 62 -6.53 -12.85 -1.73
CA ARG A 62 -5.45 -11.87 -1.64
C ARG A 62 -5.29 -11.34 -0.22
N HIS A 63 -4.12 -11.54 0.36
CA HIS A 63 -3.71 -10.93 1.63
C HIS A 63 -2.78 -9.76 1.33
N MET A 64 -3.03 -8.61 1.97
CA MET A 64 -2.26 -7.37 1.76
C MET A 64 -1.58 -6.96 3.07
N SER A 65 -0.38 -6.41 2.98
CA SER A 65 0.43 -6.00 4.13
C SER A 65 1.30 -4.81 3.75
N ALA A 66 0.70 -3.62 3.78
CA ALA A 66 1.40 -2.36 3.57
C ALA A 66 2.21 -1.94 4.80
N ARG A 67 3.46 -1.50 4.57
CA ARG A 67 4.31 -0.83 5.55
C ARG A 67 4.84 0.45 4.96
N TYR A 68 4.59 1.56 5.63
CA TYR A 68 4.97 2.90 5.19
C TYR A 68 4.95 3.86 6.38
N MET A 69 5.47 5.07 6.16
CA MET A 69 5.47 6.15 7.13
C MET A 69 4.87 7.40 6.49
N LEU A 70 4.20 8.22 7.29
CA LEU A 70 3.72 9.54 6.90
C LEU A 70 4.56 10.61 7.61
N GLU A 71 4.91 11.67 6.90
CA GLU A 71 5.58 12.87 7.43
C GLU A 71 4.78 14.11 7.03
N GLY A 72 4.44 14.98 7.98
CA GLY A 72 3.60 16.17 7.77
C GLY A 72 3.30 16.95 9.05
#